data_AF-A0A166E6S3-F1
#
_entry.id   AF-A0A166E6S3-F1
#
_cell.length_a   1.000
_cell.length_b   1.000
_cell.length_c   1.000
_cell.angle_alpha   90.00
_cell.angle_beta   90.00
_cell.angle_gamma   90.00
#
_symmetry.space_group_name_H-M   'P 1'
#
loop_
_entity.id
_entity.type
_entity.pdbx_description
1 polymer ?
#
loop_
_entity_poly.entity_id
_entity_poly.type
_entity_poly.pdbx_seq_one_letter_code
_entity_poly.pdbx_strand_id
1 'polypeptide(L)'
;LRKGADNARGDDTGKLKAAVVLWVDIMVGPSIPPLRTDSKVERGLDNDNTGRLLCPGEYSWDDLSKIRDGDGDYLVTAQSWPNFMYQGYVCDIDDAEEGLFKSPILIKAFKYLFTSPSSASEVTSNPQDSHRPTKRARTQTTSTRSNVAALIGMDKVTPRAIAYVAVQVKCYRYTVQTIDFSHIEFYTAIIDFFEATPGPLAQAKADELLAWWNK
;
A
#
# COMPACT_ATOMS: atom_id res chain seq x y z
N LEU A 1 -5.60 5.08 -26.54
CA LEU A 1 -4.67 5.18 -25.40
C LEU A 1 -5.35 4.90 -24.05
N ARG A 2 -6.45 5.59 -23.68
CA ARG A 2 -7.16 5.38 -22.39
C ARG A 2 -7.53 3.91 -22.08
N LYS A 3 -8.24 3.23 -22.99
CA LYS A 3 -8.68 1.83 -22.81
C LYS A 3 -7.54 0.84 -22.48
N GLY A 4 -6.35 1.04 -23.06
CA GLY A 4 -5.19 0.19 -22.79
C GLY A 4 -4.62 0.40 -21.39
N ALA A 5 -4.52 1.67 -20.96
CA ALA A 5 -4.11 2.01 -19.61
C ALA A 5 -5.14 1.53 -18.57
N ASP A 6 -6.43 1.69 -18.85
CA ASP A 6 -7.51 1.24 -17.96
C ASP A 6 -7.49 -0.28 -17.78
N ASN A 7 -7.29 -1.04 -18.87
CA ASN A 7 -7.13 -2.49 -18.82
C ASN A 7 -5.91 -2.91 -18.01
N ALA A 8 -4.75 -2.26 -18.22
CA ALA A 8 -3.53 -2.57 -17.46
C ALA A 8 -3.73 -2.33 -15.95
N ARG A 9 -4.37 -1.21 -15.58
CA ARG A 9 -4.70 -0.95 -14.17
C ARG A 9 -5.66 -1.99 -13.59
N GLY A 10 -6.67 -2.40 -14.35
CA GLY A 10 -7.61 -3.44 -13.94
C GLY A 10 -6.94 -4.80 -13.75
N ASP A 11 -6.04 -5.17 -14.66
CA ASP A 11 -5.24 -6.40 -14.56
C ASP A 11 -4.34 -6.38 -13.32
N ASP A 12 -3.69 -5.24 -13.03
CA ASP A 12 -2.85 -5.06 -11.85
C ASP A 12 -3.67 -5.19 -10.56
N THR A 13 -4.84 -4.53 -10.48
CA THR A 13 -5.77 -4.69 -9.35
C THR A 13 -6.18 -6.17 -9.20
N GLY A 14 -6.46 -6.84 -10.32
CA GLY A 14 -6.86 -8.25 -10.36
C GLY A 14 -5.78 -9.18 -9.81
N LYS A 15 -4.52 -8.99 -10.21
CA LYS A 15 -3.39 -9.82 -9.73
C LYS A 15 -3.08 -9.56 -8.25
N LEU A 16 -3.11 -8.30 -7.82
CA LEU A 16 -2.91 -7.95 -6.41
C LEU A 16 -4.00 -8.53 -5.51
N LYS A 17 -5.20 -8.81 -6.06
CA LYS A 17 -6.34 -9.24 -5.26
C LYS A 17 -6.06 -10.47 -4.40
N ALA A 18 -5.63 -11.56 -5.02
CA ALA A 18 -5.34 -12.78 -4.29
C ALA A 18 -4.09 -12.64 -3.41
N ALA A 19 -3.10 -11.89 -3.88
CA ALA A 19 -1.83 -11.72 -3.19
C ALA A 19 -2.00 -10.95 -1.87
N VAL A 20 -2.75 -9.85 -1.87
CA VAL A 20 -2.95 -9.03 -0.67
C VAL A 20 -3.78 -9.76 0.39
N VAL A 21 -4.75 -10.62 0.03
CA VAL A 21 -5.43 -11.51 1.00
C VAL A 21 -4.39 -12.32 1.78
N LEU A 22 -3.51 -13.00 1.05
CA LEU A 22 -2.49 -13.86 1.64
C LEU A 22 -1.52 -13.05 2.50
N TRP A 23 -1.14 -11.84 2.07
CA TRP A 23 -0.24 -11.00 2.85
C TRP A 23 -0.87 -10.48 4.12
N VAL A 24 -2.16 -10.11 4.11
CA VAL A 24 -2.86 -9.73 5.34
C VAL A 24 -2.91 -10.90 6.32
N ASP A 25 -3.25 -12.09 5.84
CA ASP A 25 -3.26 -13.30 6.68
C ASP A 25 -1.90 -13.59 7.32
N ILE A 26 -0.81 -13.49 6.54
CA ILE A 26 0.55 -13.75 7.03
C ILE A 26 1.08 -12.63 7.93
N MET A 27 0.84 -11.36 7.59
CA MET A 27 1.50 -10.22 8.24
C MET A 27 0.72 -9.61 9.38
N VAL A 28 -0.61 -9.67 9.32
CA VAL A 28 -1.52 -9.12 10.34
C VAL A 28 -2.14 -10.24 11.17
N GLY A 29 -2.37 -11.40 10.55
CA GLY A 29 -2.95 -12.58 11.18
C GLY A 29 -4.24 -13.04 10.50
N PRO A 30 -4.77 -14.19 10.92
CA PRO A 30 -6.00 -14.73 10.37
C PRO A 30 -7.18 -13.80 10.65
N SER A 31 -8.00 -13.58 9.62
CA SER A 31 -9.17 -12.70 9.71
C SER A 31 -10.42 -13.50 10.06
N ILE A 32 -11.36 -12.87 10.77
CA ILE A 32 -12.65 -13.46 11.13
C ILE A 32 -13.77 -12.52 10.63
N PRO A 33 -14.63 -12.95 9.69
CA PRO A 33 -14.52 -14.17 8.90
C PRO A 33 -13.26 -14.18 8.01
N PRO A 34 -12.81 -15.37 7.54
CA PRO A 34 -11.64 -15.47 6.67
C PRO A 34 -11.81 -14.66 5.38
N LEU A 35 -10.74 -13.97 4.99
CA LEU A 35 -10.72 -13.23 3.73
C LEU A 35 -10.64 -14.21 2.56
N ARG A 36 -11.66 -14.17 1.71
CA ARG A 36 -11.68 -14.95 0.48
C ARG A 36 -10.88 -14.25 -0.61
N THR A 37 -10.15 -15.00 -1.44
CA THR A 37 -9.40 -14.46 -2.58
C THR A 37 -10.30 -14.11 -3.77
N ASP A 38 -11.42 -14.81 -3.92
CA ASP A 38 -12.38 -14.68 -5.02
C ASP A 38 -13.50 -13.65 -4.74
N SER A 39 -13.84 -13.41 -3.47
CA SER A 39 -14.85 -12.43 -3.03
C SER A 39 -14.22 -11.11 -2.57
N LYS A 40 -15.01 -10.04 -2.51
CA LYS A 40 -14.65 -8.76 -1.85
C LYS A 40 -15.54 -8.47 -0.63
N VAL A 41 -16.58 -9.27 -0.39
CA VAL A 41 -17.65 -8.99 0.58
C VAL A 41 -17.11 -8.92 2.00
N GLU A 42 -16.17 -9.78 2.35
CA GLU A 42 -15.61 -9.90 3.70
C GLU A 42 -14.46 -8.92 3.97
N ARG A 43 -14.32 -7.85 3.17
CA ARG A 43 -13.19 -6.91 3.22
C ARG A 43 -13.65 -5.50 3.54
N GLY A 44 -12.69 -4.60 3.68
CA GLY A 44 -12.98 -3.19 3.93
C GLY A 44 -13.11 -2.92 5.42
N LEU A 45 -14.00 -2.01 5.78
CA LEU A 45 -14.24 -1.65 7.17
C LEU A 45 -14.99 -2.74 7.94
N ASP A 46 -15.72 -3.63 7.25
CA ASP A 46 -16.53 -4.71 7.83
C ASP A 46 -15.70 -5.86 8.44
N ASN A 47 -14.39 -5.90 8.18
CA ASN A 47 -13.48 -6.91 8.73
C ASN A 47 -12.35 -6.24 9.49
N ASP A 48 -12.02 -6.76 10.67
CA ASP A 48 -11.13 -6.07 11.61
C ASP A 48 -9.70 -5.91 11.07
N ASN A 49 -9.13 -6.96 10.50
CA ASN A 49 -7.78 -6.86 9.94
C ASN A 49 -7.76 -5.96 8.71
N THR A 50 -8.80 -6.05 7.86
CA THR A 50 -8.79 -5.19 6.69
C THR A 50 -9.05 -3.75 7.02
N GLY A 51 -9.94 -3.50 7.96
CA GLY A 51 -10.37 -2.18 8.36
C GLY A 51 -9.32 -1.46 9.20
N ARG A 52 -8.61 -2.14 10.12
CA ARG A 52 -7.45 -1.57 10.84
C ARG A 52 -6.44 -0.94 9.90
N LEU A 53 -6.12 -1.66 8.82
CA LEU A 53 -5.20 -1.20 7.78
C LEU A 53 -5.75 -0.04 6.93
N LEU A 54 -7.06 0.11 6.81
CA LEU A 54 -7.70 1.16 6.01
C LEU A 54 -8.07 2.39 6.83
N CYS A 55 -8.19 2.23 8.14
CA CYS A 55 -8.39 3.29 9.10
C CYS A 55 -7.29 4.34 8.93
N PRO A 56 -7.64 5.62 8.82
CA PRO A 56 -6.69 6.71 9.02
C PRO A 56 -5.83 6.48 10.26
N GLY A 57 -4.54 6.77 10.16
CA GLY A 57 -3.61 6.61 11.27
C GLY A 57 -3.92 7.51 12.47
N GLU A 58 -4.59 8.62 12.22
CA GLU A 58 -5.07 9.57 13.24
C GLU A 58 -6.24 9.05 14.08
N TYR A 59 -6.90 7.97 13.66
CA TYR A 59 -8.03 7.39 14.37
C TYR A 59 -7.65 6.06 15.04
N SER A 60 -8.17 5.86 16.25
CA SER A 60 -8.10 4.56 16.90
C SER A 60 -9.11 3.60 16.25
N TRP A 61 -8.64 2.40 15.89
CA TRP A 61 -9.54 1.33 15.46
C TRP A 61 -10.53 0.92 16.55
N ASP A 62 -10.24 1.22 17.83
CA ASP A 62 -11.16 0.88 18.93
C ASP A 62 -12.44 1.74 18.90
N ASP A 63 -12.45 2.87 18.18
CA ASP A 63 -13.63 3.69 17.88
C ASP A 63 -14.40 3.17 16.64
N LEU A 64 -14.29 1.87 16.36
CA LEU A 64 -14.77 1.20 15.15
C LEU A 64 -16.20 1.52 14.74
N SER A 65 -17.12 1.59 15.70
CA SER A 65 -18.53 1.85 15.42
C SER A 65 -18.69 3.21 14.74
N LYS A 66 -17.97 4.24 15.19
CA LYS A 66 -18.08 5.59 14.64
C LYS A 66 -17.55 5.67 13.21
N ILE A 67 -16.44 4.97 12.92
CA ILE A 67 -15.86 4.90 11.58
C ILE A 67 -16.79 4.12 10.63
N ARG A 68 -17.37 3.00 11.09
CA ARG A 68 -18.31 2.18 10.29
C ARG A 68 -19.65 2.87 10.06
N ASP A 69 -20.14 3.59 11.07
CA ASP A 69 -21.42 4.29 11.03
C ASP A 69 -21.33 5.61 10.24
N GLY A 70 -20.13 5.99 9.78
CA GLY A 70 -19.90 7.20 8.98
C GLY A 70 -20.08 8.48 9.78
N ASP A 71 -19.66 8.46 11.06
CA ASP A 71 -19.67 9.63 11.92
C ASP A 71 -18.90 10.79 11.27
N GLY A 72 -19.48 11.99 11.30
CA GLY A 72 -18.91 13.19 10.71
C GLY A 72 -17.59 13.63 11.34
N ASP A 73 -17.31 13.18 12.57
CA ASP A 73 -16.04 13.43 13.26
C ASP A 73 -14.94 12.42 12.86
N TYR A 74 -15.30 11.34 12.15
CA TYR A 74 -14.40 10.23 11.78
C TYR A 74 -14.34 10.03 10.26
N LEU A 75 -14.41 11.11 9.50
CA LEU A 75 -14.38 11.06 8.04
C LEU A 75 -13.05 10.50 7.53
N VAL A 76 -13.15 9.44 6.73
CA VAL A 76 -12.00 8.84 6.04
C VAL A 76 -11.79 9.58 4.71
N THR A 77 -10.99 10.64 4.74
CA THR A 77 -10.71 11.47 3.56
C THR A 77 -9.52 10.97 2.75
N ALA A 78 -9.36 11.46 1.53
CA ALA A 78 -8.19 11.20 0.68
C ALA A 78 -6.88 11.80 1.21
N GLN A 79 -6.95 12.76 2.13
CA GLN A 79 -5.78 13.39 2.77
C GLN A 79 -5.38 12.68 4.07
N SER A 80 -6.27 11.86 4.64
CA SER A 80 -6.01 11.07 5.83
C SER A 80 -5.30 9.76 5.46
N TRP A 81 -4.04 9.62 5.90
CA TRP A 81 -3.21 8.46 5.55
C TRP A 81 -3.69 7.18 6.22
N PRO A 82 -4.04 6.13 5.46
CA PRO A 82 -4.45 4.86 6.05
C PRO A 82 -3.25 4.12 6.68
N ASN A 83 -3.49 3.37 7.75
CA ASN A 83 -2.46 2.60 8.46
C ASN A 83 -1.62 1.68 7.57
N PHE A 84 -2.17 1.16 6.47
CA PHE A 84 -1.39 0.35 5.53
C PHE A 84 -0.24 1.13 4.88
N MET A 85 -0.16 2.45 4.99
CA MET A 85 0.99 3.22 4.48
C MET A 85 2.16 3.25 5.46
N TYR A 86 1.90 3.04 6.76
CA TYR A 86 2.90 3.19 7.80
C TYR A 86 3.68 1.90 8.06
N GLN A 87 4.96 2.06 8.38
CA GLN A 87 5.79 0.98 8.91
C GLN A 87 5.14 0.40 10.18
N GLY A 88 5.04 -0.92 10.25
CA GLY A 88 4.36 -1.59 11.37
C GLY A 88 2.84 -1.41 11.41
N TYR A 89 2.25 -0.71 10.43
CA TYR A 89 0.81 -0.43 10.33
C TYR A 89 0.24 0.43 11.45
N VAL A 90 1.07 1.31 12.03
CA VAL A 90 0.69 2.22 13.10
C VAL A 90 1.26 3.59 12.77
N CYS A 91 0.43 4.63 12.88
CA CYS A 91 0.85 6.02 12.82
C CYS A 91 1.30 6.47 14.20
N ASP A 92 2.45 7.15 14.27
CA ASP A 92 2.81 7.91 15.46
C ASP A 92 2.06 9.25 15.43
N ILE A 93 1.30 9.55 16.49
CA ILE A 93 0.51 10.79 16.56
C ILE A 93 1.41 11.99 16.85
N ASP A 94 2.54 11.76 17.52
CA ASP A 94 3.53 12.79 17.84
C ASP A 94 4.43 13.10 16.61
N ASP A 95 4.58 12.13 15.71
CA ASP A 95 5.26 12.28 14.41
C ASP A 95 4.52 11.52 13.29
N ALA A 96 3.48 12.14 12.72
CA ALA A 96 2.64 11.54 11.69
C ALA A 96 3.35 11.23 10.36
N GLU A 97 4.61 11.63 10.18
CA GLU A 97 5.42 11.25 9.01
C GLU A 97 6.34 10.05 9.31
N GLU A 98 6.50 9.67 10.58
CA GLU A 98 7.37 8.56 10.96
C GLU A 98 6.85 7.24 10.40
N GLY A 99 7.73 6.52 9.70
CA GLY A 99 7.37 5.27 9.03
C GLY A 99 6.38 5.41 7.85
N LEU A 100 5.92 6.62 7.51
CA LEU A 100 4.98 6.84 6.41
C LEU A 100 5.59 6.39 5.07
N PHE A 101 4.77 5.73 4.25
CA PHE A 101 5.15 5.06 3.00
C PHE A 101 6.18 3.93 3.13
N LYS A 102 6.44 3.40 4.33
CA LYS A 102 7.43 2.32 4.55
C LYS A 102 6.79 1.00 4.99
N SER A 103 5.49 0.81 4.76
CA SER A 103 4.83 -0.41 5.17
C SER A 103 5.26 -1.65 4.37
N PRO A 104 5.34 -2.84 4.99
CA PRO A 104 5.66 -4.07 4.29
C PRO A 104 4.69 -4.39 3.15
N ILE A 105 3.39 -4.14 3.32
CA ILE A 105 2.39 -4.42 2.28
C ILE A 105 2.54 -3.52 1.06
N LEU A 106 2.93 -2.25 1.26
CA LEU A 106 3.16 -1.29 0.18
C LEU A 106 4.41 -1.67 -0.62
N ILE A 107 5.51 -2.01 0.06
CA ILE A 107 6.76 -2.47 -0.57
C ILE A 107 6.52 -3.77 -1.34
N LYS A 108 5.77 -4.71 -0.75
CA LYS A 108 5.43 -5.99 -1.37
C LYS A 108 4.58 -5.80 -2.62
N ALA A 109 3.59 -4.91 -2.58
CA ALA A 109 2.79 -4.55 -3.73
C ALA A 109 3.62 -3.86 -4.83
N PHE A 110 4.55 -2.98 -4.48
CA PHE A 110 5.46 -2.36 -5.44
C PHE A 110 6.29 -3.40 -6.18
N LYS A 111 6.97 -4.30 -5.44
CA LYS A 111 7.75 -5.38 -6.05
C LYS A 111 6.88 -6.32 -6.88
N TYR A 112 5.68 -6.64 -6.40
CA TYR A 112 4.76 -7.52 -7.11
C TYR A 112 4.33 -6.93 -8.47
N LEU A 113 4.07 -5.63 -8.53
CA LEU A 113 3.62 -4.94 -9.74
C LEU A 113 4.76 -4.61 -10.70
N PHE A 114 5.85 -4.01 -10.18
CA PHE A 114 6.91 -3.47 -11.02
C PHE A 114 8.05 -4.45 -11.30
N THR A 115 8.28 -5.42 -10.42
CA THR A 115 9.39 -6.37 -10.55
C THR A 115 8.89 -7.79 -10.79
N SER A 116 8.66 -8.57 -9.74
CA SER A 116 8.16 -9.94 -9.85
C SER A 116 7.45 -10.41 -8.58
N PRO A 117 6.53 -11.39 -8.68
CA PRO A 117 5.95 -12.05 -7.52
C PRO A 117 7.00 -12.65 -6.56
N SER A 118 8.10 -13.20 -7.10
CA SER A 118 9.17 -13.77 -6.29
C SER A 118 9.87 -12.72 -5.43
N SER A 119 10.15 -11.53 -5.99
CA SER A 119 10.73 -10.40 -5.26
C SER A 119 9.80 -9.89 -4.15
N ALA A 120 8.49 -9.97 -4.35
CA ALA A 120 7.52 -9.63 -3.31
C ALA A 120 7.59 -10.62 -2.13
N SER A 121 7.78 -11.91 -2.39
CA SER A 121 7.85 -12.95 -1.35
C SER A 121 8.99 -12.77 -0.33
N GLU A 122 10.07 -12.09 -0.72
CA GLU A 122 11.21 -11.76 0.16
C GLU A 122 10.88 -10.69 1.21
N VAL A 123 9.80 -9.92 1.02
CA VAL A 123 9.37 -8.88 1.97
C VAL A 123 8.66 -9.52 3.17
N THR A 124 9.24 -9.36 4.35
CA THR A 124 8.68 -9.76 5.65
C THR A 124 8.11 -8.55 6.40
N SER A 125 7.29 -8.82 7.42
CA SER A 125 6.69 -7.78 8.28
C SER A 125 7.70 -7.09 9.21
N ASN A 126 8.92 -7.64 9.35
CA ASN A 126 9.94 -7.13 10.25
C ASN A 126 11.02 -6.36 9.46
N PRO A 127 11.17 -5.03 9.66
CA PRO A 127 12.07 -4.18 8.88
C PRO A 127 13.54 -4.63 8.94
N GLN A 128 13.96 -5.26 10.05
CA GLN A 128 15.31 -5.78 10.20
C GLN A 128 15.60 -7.04 9.36
N ASP A 129 14.56 -7.80 9.00
CA ASP A 129 14.71 -9.02 8.20
C ASP A 129 14.69 -8.73 6.70
N SER A 130 14.05 -7.64 6.26
CA SER A 130 14.04 -7.19 4.86
C SER A 130 15.39 -6.71 4.32
N HIS A 131 16.37 -6.46 5.20
CA HIS A 131 17.74 -6.05 4.82
C HIS A 131 18.78 -7.18 4.92
N ARG A 132 18.40 -8.36 5.43
CA ARG A 132 19.30 -9.52 5.39
C ARG A 132 19.07 -10.27 4.08
N PRO A 133 20.09 -10.46 3.22
CA PRO A 133 19.97 -11.40 2.13
C PRO A 133 19.75 -12.79 2.73
N THR A 134 18.51 -13.26 2.71
CA THR A 134 18.19 -14.61 3.19
C THR A 134 18.90 -15.58 2.26
N LYS A 135 19.94 -16.27 2.77
CA LYS A 135 20.70 -17.34 2.11
C LYS A 135 19.85 -18.57 1.72
N ARG A 136 18.54 -18.46 1.61
CA ARG A 136 17.66 -19.57 1.23
C ARG A 136 17.48 -19.57 -0.29
N ALA A 137 18.24 -20.48 -0.91
CA ALA A 137 18.12 -20.98 -2.27
C ALA A 137 17.66 -19.94 -3.30
N ARG A 138 18.64 -19.30 -3.94
CA ARG A 138 18.51 -18.70 -5.27
C ARG A 138 18.21 -19.82 -6.27
N THR A 139 17.02 -20.42 -6.22
CA THR A 139 16.45 -21.12 -7.36
C THR A 139 16.23 -20.01 -8.38
N GLN A 140 17.18 -19.83 -9.28
CA GLN A 140 17.01 -18.96 -10.44
C GLN A 140 15.83 -19.49 -11.23
N THR A 141 14.63 -19.01 -10.92
CA THR A 141 13.59 -18.93 -11.93
C THR A 141 14.07 -17.82 -12.85
N THR A 142 14.77 -18.22 -13.91
CA THR A 142 15.13 -17.33 -15.01
C THR A 142 13.81 -16.79 -15.58
N SER A 143 13.38 -15.63 -15.09
CA SER A 143 12.27 -14.91 -15.72
C SER A 143 12.73 -14.55 -17.13
N THR A 144 12.20 -15.26 -18.12
CA THR A 144 12.46 -14.99 -19.55
C THR A 144 11.77 -13.71 -20.03
N ARG A 145 10.98 -13.06 -19.17
CA ARG A 145 10.29 -11.81 -19.44
C ARG A 145 10.90 -10.68 -18.63
N SER A 146 11.20 -9.58 -19.32
CA SER A 146 11.52 -8.29 -18.70
C SER A 146 10.41 -7.90 -17.72
N ASN A 147 10.78 -7.45 -16.52
CA ASN A 147 9.81 -6.95 -15.56
C ASN A 147 9.23 -5.60 -16.00
N VAL A 148 8.12 -5.17 -15.39
CA VAL A 148 7.43 -3.93 -15.77
C VAL A 148 8.35 -2.72 -15.63
N ALA A 149 9.15 -2.65 -14.56
CA ALA A 149 10.15 -1.60 -14.36
C ALA A 149 11.12 -1.50 -15.54
N ALA A 150 11.70 -2.60 -16.01
CA ALA A 150 12.59 -2.63 -17.16
C ALA A 150 11.86 -2.27 -18.46
N LEU A 151 10.62 -2.73 -18.64
CA LEU A 151 9.81 -2.42 -19.82
C LEU A 151 9.48 -0.93 -19.95
N ILE A 152 9.28 -0.24 -18.82
CA ILE A 152 8.99 1.19 -18.79
C ILE A 152 10.24 2.05 -18.53
N GLY A 153 11.42 1.43 -18.44
CA GLY A 153 12.68 2.13 -18.17
C GLY A 153 12.76 2.78 -16.78
N MET A 154 12.07 2.23 -15.78
CA MET A 154 12.14 2.70 -14.40
C MET A 154 13.47 2.24 -13.78
N ASP A 155 14.43 3.14 -13.73
CA ASP A 155 15.73 2.99 -13.08
C ASP A 155 15.68 3.34 -11.58
N LYS A 156 14.77 4.23 -11.21
CA LYS A 156 14.50 4.66 -9.84
C LYS A 156 13.01 4.64 -9.53
N VAL A 157 12.67 4.29 -8.30
CA VAL A 157 11.32 4.47 -7.73
C VAL A 157 10.98 5.95 -7.75
N THR A 158 9.81 6.28 -8.28
CA THR A 158 9.30 7.66 -8.38
C THR A 158 8.10 7.86 -7.44
N PRO A 159 7.80 9.11 -7.02
CA PRO A 159 6.58 9.42 -6.27
C PRO A 159 5.31 8.88 -6.92
N ARG A 160 5.20 9.02 -8.24
CA ARG A 160 4.08 8.52 -9.05
C ARG A 160 3.93 7.00 -8.97
N ALA A 161 5.04 6.26 -8.93
CA ALA A 161 4.99 4.81 -8.76
C ALA A 161 4.51 4.42 -7.36
N ILE A 162 4.98 5.11 -6.31
CA ILE A 162 4.51 4.89 -4.93
C ILE A 162 3.00 5.19 -4.84
N ALA A 163 2.56 6.33 -5.35
CA ALA A 163 1.16 6.73 -5.39
C ALA A 163 0.30 5.70 -6.15
N TYR A 164 0.77 5.22 -7.30
CA TYR A 164 0.08 4.17 -8.07
C TYR A 164 -0.11 2.90 -7.24
N VAL A 165 0.95 2.40 -6.59
CA VAL A 165 0.87 1.19 -5.76
C VAL A 165 -0.08 1.40 -4.58
N ALA A 166 -0.01 2.54 -3.91
CA ALA A 166 -0.89 2.86 -2.79
C ALA A 166 -2.37 2.84 -3.22
N VAL A 167 -2.68 3.47 -4.36
CA VAL A 167 -4.03 3.43 -4.97
C VAL A 167 -4.44 2.00 -5.30
N GLN A 168 -3.55 1.19 -5.87
CA GLN A 168 -3.85 -0.21 -6.22
C GLN A 168 -4.13 -1.08 -4.98
N VAL A 169 -3.33 -0.93 -3.91
CA VAL A 169 -3.55 -1.60 -2.63
C VAL A 169 -4.84 -1.14 -1.98
N LYS A 170 -5.19 0.15 -2.11
CA LYS A 170 -6.44 0.71 -1.58
C LYS A 170 -7.65 0.21 -2.38
N CYS A 171 -7.69 0.40 -3.70
CA CYS A 171 -8.75 -0.05 -4.62
C CYS A 171 -9.13 -1.53 -4.45
N TYR A 172 -8.17 -2.37 -4.07
CA TYR A 172 -8.39 -3.78 -3.79
C TYR A 172 -9.37 -4.03 -2.62
N ARG A 173 -9.49 -3.11 -1.66
CA ARG A 173 -10.04 -3.38 -0.32
C ARG A 173 -11.41 -2.80 0.00
N TYR A 174 -12.05 -2.04 -0.90
CA TYR A 174 -13.32 -1.38 -0.59
C TYR A 174 -14.53 -2.11 -1.16
N THR A 175 -15.45 -2.45 -0.27
CA THR A 175 -16.90 -2.57 -0.52
C THR A 175 -17.54 -1.20 -0.24
N VAL A 176 -18.30 -0.72 -1.23
CA VAL A 176 -19.39 0.29 -1.32
C VAL A 176 -19.57 1.41 -0.27
N GLN A 177 -19.14 1.31 0.99
CA GLN A 177 -19.52 2.28 2.04
C GLN A 177 -18.64 3.53 2.18
N THR A 178 -17.46 3.61 1.56
CA THR A 178 -16.73 4.90 1.46
C THR A 178 -17.17 5.65 0.21
N ILE A 179 -18.43 6.09 0.18
CA ILE A 179 -19.07 6.69 -1.01
C ILE A 179 -18.29 7.95 -1.49
N ASP A 180 -17.54 8.61 -0.60
CA ASP A 180 -16.88 9.88 -0.88
C ASP A 180 -15.33 9.82 -0.97
N PHE A 181 -14.71 8.63 -0.97
CA PHE A 181 -13.25 8.55 -1.10
C PHE A 181 -12.78 8.74 -2.56
N SER A 182 -12.11 9.85 -2.83
CA SER A 182 -11.53 10.15 -4.14
C SER A 182 -10.14 9.52 -4.31
N HIS A 183 -10.06 8.49 -5.16
CA HIS A 183 -8.78 7.86 -5.52
C HIS A 183 -7.85 8.79 -6.29
N ILE A 184 -8.42 9.77 -7.00
CA ILE A 184 -7.67 10.81 -7.70
C ILE A 184 -7.04 11.74 -6.68
N GLU A 185 -7.81 12.21 -5.70
CA GLU A 185 -7.27 13.07 -4.64
C GLU A 185 -6.22 12.32 -3.81
N PHE A 186 -6.41 11.04 -3.53
CA PHE A 186 -5.42 10.24 -2.78
C PHE A 186 -4.12 10.11 -3.56
N TYR A 187 -4.21 9.83 -4.86
CA TYR A 187 -3.04 9.80 -5.74
C TYR A 187 -2.32 11.15 -5.76
N THR A 188 -3.08 12.24 -5.90
CA THR A 188 -2.55 13.61 -5.91
C THR A 188 -1.91 13.97 -4.57
N ALA A 189 -2.55 13.66 -3.45
CA ALA A 189 -2.02 13.91 -2.11
C ALA A 189 -0.65 13.26 -1.90
N ILE A 190 -0.49 12.00 -2.36
CA ILE A 190 0.79 11.31 -2.26
C ILE A 190 1.84 12.01 -3.12
N ILE A 191 1.49 12.45 -4.34
CA ILE A 191 2.43 13.21 -5.18
C ILE A 191 2.80 14.52 -4.51
N ASP A 192 1.83 15.26 -3.98
CA ASP A 192 2.04 16.56 -3.35
C ASP A 192 2.96 16.43 -2.12
N PHE A 193 2.86 15.34 -1.36
CA PHE A 193 3.80 15.02 -0.27
C PHE A 193 5.26 15.01 -0.75
N PHE A 194 5.55 14.48 -1.94
CA PHE A 194 6.92 14.41 -2.48
C PHE A 194 7.33 15.63 -3.32
N GLU A 195 6.39 16.22 -4.06
CA GLU A 195 6.69 17.21 -5.12
C GLU A 195 6.27 18.65 -4.75
N ALA A 196 5.33 18.83 -3.83
CA ALA A 196 4.79 20.13 -3.40
C ALA A 196 5.17 20.46 -1.95
N THR A 197 6.45 20.27 -1.60
CA THR A 197 6.93 20.42 -0.22
C THR A 197 6.93 21.89 0.23
N PRO A 198 6.51 22.21 1.48
CA PRO A 198 6.39 23.58 1.96
C PRO A 198 7.72 24.28 2.28
N GLY A 199 8.85 23.56 2.22
CA GLY A 199 10.18 24.13 2.48
C GLY A 199 11.33 23.12 2.43
N PRO A 200 12.58 23.58 2.62
CA PRO A 200 13.78 22.74 2.42
C PRO A 200 13.86 21.52 3.34
N LEU A 201 13.35 21.61 4.57
CA LEU A 201 13.33 20.48 5.50
C LEU A 201 12.39 19.37 5.03
N ALA A 202 11.19 19.73 4.57
CA ALA A 202 10.23 18.78 4.02
C ALA A 202 10.75 18.16 2.71
N GLN A 203 11.39 18.95 1.85
CA GLN A 203 12.07 18.44 0.67
C GLN A 203 13.15 17.41 1.02
N ALA A 204 13.99 17.70 2.02
CA ALA A 204 15.03 16.77 2.45
C ALA A 204 14.45 15.44 2.97
N LYS A 205 13.34 15.48 3.73
CA LYS A 205 12.63 14.26 4.15
C LYS A 205 12.09 13.46 2.96
N ALA A 206 11.46 14.12 1.99
CA ALA A 206 10.95 13.49 0.78
C ALA A 206 12.08 12.84 -0.04
N ASP A 207 13.20 13.54 -0.19
CA ASP A 207 14.38 13.04 -0.89
C ASP A 207 15.02 11.85 -0.16
N GLU A 208 15.10 11.91 1.18
CA GLU A 208 15.58 10.79 2.00
C GLU A 208 14.68 9.56 1.86
N LEU A 209 13.37 9.76 1.87
CA LEU A 209 12.41 8.67 1.68
C LEU A 209 12.54 8.05 0.28
N LEU A 210 12.68 8.85 -0.78
CA LEU A 210 12.94 8.35 -2.13
C LEU A 210 14.29 7.62 -2.20
N ALA A 211 15.33 8.15 -1.55
CA ALA A 211 16.62 7.47 -1.47
C ALA A 211 16.49 6.13 -0.73
N TRP A 212 15.67 6.05 0.32
CA TRP A 212 15.39 4.81 1.03
C TRP A 212 14.66 3.78 0.14
N TRP A 213 13.67 4.20 -0.65
CA TRP A 213 12.97 3.33 -1.60
C TRP A 213 13.87 2.78 -2.73
N ASN A 214 14.97 3.47 -3.02
CA ASN A 214 15.92 3.12 -4.07
C ASN A 214 17.15 2.33 -3.56
N LYS A 215 17.17 1.92 -2.29
CA LYS A 215 18.18 1.01 -1.72
C LYS A 215 17.84 -0.45 -2.00
#